data_AF-A0A550CYP4-F1
#
_entry.id   AF-A0A550CYP4-F1
#
_cell.length_a   1.000
_cell.length_b   1.000
_cell.length_c   1.000
_cell.angle_alpha   90.00
_cell.angle_beta   90.00
_cell.angle_gamma   90.00
#
_symmetry.space_group_name_H-M   'P 1'
#
loop_
_entity.id
_entity.type
_entity.pdbx_description
1 polymer ?
#
loop_
_entity_poly.entity_id
_entity_poly.type
_entity_poly.pdbx_seq_one_letter_code
_entity_poly.pdbx_strand_id
1 'polypeptide(L)'
;MASHLANIFGTEQDRVNCSFYYKIGACRHGDRCSRKHIRPPFSQTILLPNVYHNPAHDPVCKLNEKELQEGFDAVYEDLYCELAKFGHLLELHVCDNVGDHLIGNVYARYEWETEAQAAVDNLNDRWYAGRPLYAELSPVTDFREACCRQNENGECNRGGFCNFMHLRLASKELVNSLRAGQRLERRLNPQKTQGGGGGWEPKKRDRSASPRRGGRDAGEDRWTRK
;
A
#
# COMPACT_ATOMS: atom_id res chain seq x y z
N MET A 1 20.65 -27.28 -9.79
CA MET A 1 19.59 -27.82 -8.93
C MET A 1 18.90 -26.74 -8.11
N ALA A 2 19.63 -25.85 -7.41
CA ALA A 2 19.02 -24.72 -6.68
C ALA A 2 18.27 -23.71 -7.58
N SER A 3 18.78 -23.43 -8.79
CA SER A 3 18.15 -22.51 -9.75
C SER A 3 16.81 -23.01 -10.31
N HIS A 4 16.61 -24.33 -10.41
CA HIS A 4 15.35 -24.90 -10.89
C HIS A 4 14.28 -24.93 -9.78
N LEU A 5 14.69 -25.09 -8.51
CA LEU A 5 13.78 -25.04 -7.36
C LEU A 5 13.32 -23.61 -7.04
N ALA A 6 14.21 -22.61 -7.19
CA ALA A 6 13.86 -21.20 -7.03
C ALA A 6 12.78 -20.73 -8.04
N ASN A 7 12.78 -21.30 -9.25
CA ASN A 7 11.76 -20.99 -10.27
C ASN A 7 10.40 -21.68 -10.03
N ILE A 8 10.33 -22.65 -9.12
CA ILE A 8 9.10 -23.40 -8.81
C ILE A 8 8.38 -22.77 -7.61
N PHE A 9 9.12 -22.26 -6.63
CA PHE A 9 8.56 -21.71 -5.39
C PHE A 9 7.60 -20.54 -5.68
N GLY A 10 6.39 -20.59 -5.10
CA GLY A 10 5.35 -19.57 -5.31
C GLY A 10 4.58 -19.67 -6.64
N THR A 11 4.94 -20.62 -7.51
CA THR A 11 4.23 -20.89 -8.78
C THR A 11 3.25 -22.06 -8.63
N GLU A 12 2.39 -22.27 -9.63
CA GLU A 12 1.47 -23.41 -9.66
C GLU A 12 2.17 -24.78 -9.80
N GLN A 13 3.46 -24.77 -10.15
CA GLN A 13 4.28 -25.97 -10.23
C GLN A 13 4.74 -26.46 -8.85
N ASP A 14 4.68 -25.60 -7.83
CA ASP A 14 4.90 -26.00 -6.43
C ASP A 14 3.71 -26.82 -5.95
N ARG A 15 3.94 -28.13 -5.79
CA ARG A 15 2.92 -29.07 -5.32
C ARG A 15 2.81 -29.10 -3.80
N VAL A 16 3.74 -28.47 -3.07
CA VAL A 16 3.79 -28.47 -1.60
C VAL A 16 3.12 -27.21 -1.04
N ASN A 17 3.47 -26.05 -1.59
CA ASN A 17 2.97 -24.77 -1.10
C ASN A 17 1.75 -24.29 -1.90
N CYS A 18 0.84 -23.61 -1.22
CA CYS A 18 -0.33 -23.05 -1.88
C CYS A 18 0.06 -21.78 -2.65
N SER A 19 0.09 -21.87 -3.97
CA SER A 19 0.37 -20.73 -4.85
C SER A 19 -0.59 -19.56 -4.65
N PHE A 20 -1.87 -19.83 -4.36
CA PHE A 20 -2.85 -18.77 -4.09
C PHE A 20 -2.59 -18.05 -2.77
N TYR A 21 -2.31 -18.78 -1.69
CA TYR A 21 -1.96 -18.12 -0.43
C TYR A 21 -0.69 -17.29 -0.55
N TYR A 22 0.33 -17.81 -1.24
CA TYR A 22 1.58 -17.08 -1.45
C TYR A 22 1.38 -15.78 -2.25
N LYS A 23 0.66 -15.84 -3.37
CA LYS A 23 0.48 -14.69 -4.26
C LYS A 23 -0.60 -13.70 -3.79
N ILE A 24 -1.67 -14.21 -3.19
CA ILE A 24 -2.87 -13.43 -2.88
C ILE A 24 -2.99 -13.15 -1.37
N GLY A 25 -2.28 -13.89 -0.52
CA GLY A 25 -2.41 -13.81 0.94
C GLY A 25 -3.67 -14.48 1.48
N ALA A 26 -4.52 -15.04 0.60
CA ALA A 26 -5.76 -15.70 0.96
C ALA A 26 -6.00 -16.96 0.11
N CYS A 27 -6.73 -17.92 0.67
CA CYS A 27 -7.09 -19.15 -0.03
C CYS A 27 -8.54 -19.53 0.27
N ARG A 28 -9.30 -19.87 -0.77
CA ARG A 28 -10.70 -20.33 -0.65
C ARG A 28 -10.91 -21.54 0.26
N HIS A 29 -9.87 -22.36 0.46
CA HIS A 29 -9.94 -23.54 1.33
C HIS A 29 -9.58 -23.22 2.79
N GLY A 30 -9.06 -22.03 3.09
CA GLY A 30 -8.60 -21.64 4.43
C GLY A 30 -7.67 -22.70 5.03
N ASP A 31 -7.89 -23.05 6.29
CA ASP A 31 -7.11 -24.06 7.01
C ASP A 31 -7.33 -25.50 6.51
N ARG A 32 -8.37 -25.74 5.70
CA ARG A 32 -8.64 -27.05 5.07
C ARG A 32 -7.89 -27.24 3.74
N CYS A 33 -7.01 -26.31 3.38
CA CYS A 33 -6.21 -26.44 2.17
C CYS A 33 -5.28 -27.65 2.25
N SER A 34 -5.21 -28.45 1.18
CA SER A 34 -4.29 -29.58 1.09
C SER A 34 -2.83 -29.16 0.89
N ARG A 35 -2.60 -27.90 0.51
CA ARG A 35 -1.26 -27.31 0.33
C ARG A 35 -0.92 -26.40 1.51
N LYS A 36 0.36 -26.24 1.78
CA LYS A 36 0.83 -25.46 2.94
C LYS A 36 0.60 -23.95 2.75
N HIS A 37 0.11 -23.30 3.81
CA HIS A 37 0.07 -21.84 3.97
C HIS A 37 1.17 -21.43 4.93
N ILE A 38 2.17 -20.69 4.43
CA ILE A 38 3.32 -20.24 5.23
C ILE A 38 3.10 -18.77 5.57
N ARG A 39 2.72 -18.49 6.81
CA ARG A 39 2.67 -17.12 7.33
C ARG A 39 4.10 -16.60 7.49
N PRO A 40 4.45 -15.46 6.88
CA PRO A 40 5.79 -14.94 6.99
C PRO A 40 6.03 -14.37 8.41
N PRO A 41 7.21 -14.62 9.02
CA PRO A 41 7.54 -14.04 10.33
C PRO A 41 7.86 -12.54 10.23
N PHE A 42 8.16 -12.04 9.03
CA PHE A 42 8.37 -10.63 8.72
C PHE A 42 7.83 -10.37 7.31
N SER A 43 7.13 -9.26 7.12
CA SER A 43 6.63 -8.82 5.83
C SER A 43 6.42 -7.32 5.82
N GLN A 44 6.52 -6.70 4.66
CA GLN A 44 6.12 -5.31 4.46
C GLN A 44 4.60 -5.16 4.31
N THR A 45 3.90 -6.25 4.02
CA THR A 45 2.47 -6.23 3.72
C THR A 45 1.68 -6.83 4.87
N ILE A 46 0.60 -6.17 5.26
CA ILE A 46 -0.39 -6.67 6.22
C ILE A 46 -1.72 -6.96 5.52
N LEU A 47 -2.50 -7.86 6.11
CA LEU A 47 -3.87 -8.17 5.72
C LEU A 47 -4.79 -7.93 6.92
N LEU A 48 -5.86 -7.18 6.67
CA LEU A 48 -7.01 -7.06 7.55
C LEU A 48 -8.22 -7.73 6.85
N PRO A 49 -8.61 -8.95 7.23
CA PRO A 49 -9.69 -9.65 6.55
C PRO A 49 -11.05 -9.06 6.91
N ASN A 50 -11.96 -9.00 5.93
CA ASN A 50 -13.38 -8.68 6.12
C ASN A 50 -13.66 -7.37 6.89
N VAL A 51 -12.89 -6.32 6.60
CA VAL A 51 -13.06 -4.96 7.16
C VAL A 51 -14.05 -4.13 6.36
N TYR A 52 -13.96 -4.18 5.04
CA TYR A 52 -14.85 -3.39 4.17
C TYR A 52 -16.13 -4.16 3.85
N HIS A 53 -17.27 -3.53 4.10
CA HIS A 53 -18.58 -4.02 3.69
C HIS A 53 -19.16 -3.10 2.65
N ASN A 54 -19.21 -3.57 1.41
CA ASN A 54 -19.83 -2.82 0.34
C ASN A 54 -21.36 -2.79 0.53
N PRO A 55 -21.97 -1.61 0.73
CA PRO A 55 -23.42 -1.50 0.88
C PRO A 55 -24.17 -1.99 -0.37
N ALA A 56 -23.54 -2.02 -1.54
CA ALA A 56 -24.17 -2.50 -2.77
C ALA A 56 -24.51 -4.01 -2.76
N HIS A 57 -23.88 -4.80 -1.88
CA HIS A 57 -24.23 -6.22 -1.72
C HIS A 57 -25.45 -6.42 -0.82
N ASP A 58 -25.94 -5.37 -0.14
CA ASP A 58 -27.18 -5.43 0.63
C ASP A 58 -28.39 -5.29 -0.31
N PRO A 59 -29.32 -6.27 -0.34
CA PRO A 59 -30.52 -6.21 -1.19
C PRO A 59 -31.46 -5.04 -0.87
N VAL A 60 -31.31 -4.39 0.28
CA VAL A 60 -32.11 -3.24 0.72
C VAL A 60 -31.43 -1.90 0.38
N CYS A 61 -30.24 -1.92 -0.21
CA CYS A 61 -29.49 -0.72 -0.54
C CYS A 61 -30.27 0.17 -1.52
N LYS A 62 -30.50 1.43 -1.13
CA LYS A 62 -31.16 2.46 -1.95
C LYS A 62 -30.21 3.54 -2.43
N LEU A 63 -28.91 3.37 -2.18
CA LEU A 63 -27.89 4.35 -2.50
C LEU A 63 -27.62 4.37 -4.00
N ASN A 64 -27.42 5.57 -4.53
CA ASN A 64 -26.98 5.73 -5.91
C ASN A 64 -25.45 5.49 -6.01
N GLU A 65 -24.93 5.38 -7.24
CA GLU A 65 -23.51 5.10 -7.47
C GLU A 65 -22.57 6.19 -6.90
N LYS A 66 -23.04 7.46 -6.89
CA LYS A 66 -22.29 8.59 -6.33
C LYS A 66 -22.18 8.50 -4.81
N GLU A 67 -23.28 8.18 -4.13
CA GLU A 67 -23.34 7.98 -2.67
C GLU A 67 -22.51 6.76 -2.27
N LEU A 68 -22.54 5.68 -3.06
CA LEU A 68 -21.67 4.52 -2.84
C LEU A 68 -20.19 4.89 -2.99
N GLN A 69 -19.84 5.72 -3.98
CA GLN A 69 -18.47 6.18 -4.15
C GLN A 69 -18.03 7.11 -3.01
N GLU A 70 -18.88 8.05 -2.59
CA GLU A 70 -18.59 8.94 -1.46
C GLU A 70 -18.44 8.16 -0.15
N GLY A 71 -19.30 7.17 0.09
CA GLY A 71 -19.18 6.26 1.23
C GLY A 71 -17.89 5.43 1.19
N PHE A 72 -17.49 4.93 0.01
CA PHE A 72 -16.23 4.21 -0.14
C PHE A 72 -15.01 5.11 0.08
N ASP A 73 -15.03 6.32 -0.47
CA ASP A 73 -13.96 7.31 -0.30
C ASP A 73 -13.76 7.66 1.18
N ALA A 74 -14.85 7.80 1.95
CA ALA A 74 -14.78 8.02 3.40
C ALA A 74 -14.12 6.84 4.15
N VAL A 75 -14.49 5.60 3.82
CA VAL A 75 -13.86 4.41 4.41
C VAL A 75 -12.39 4.32 4.02
N TYR A 76 -12.06 4.61 2.76
CA TYR A 76 -10.68 4.58 2.28
C TYR A 76 -9.82 5.63 2.99
N GLU A 77 -10.33 6.86 3.15
CA GLU A 77 -9.67 7.93 3.89
C GLU A 77 -9.41 7.53 5.35
N ASP A 78 -10.41 6.99 6.03
CA ASP A 78 -10.32 6.58 7.44
C ASP A 78 -9.27 5.48 7.62
N LEU A 79 -9.32 4.43 6.78
CA LEU A 79 -8.32 3.37 6.77
C LEU A 79 -6.91 3.90 6.46
N TYR A 80 -6.76 4.76 5.45
CA TYR A 80 -5.47 5.30 5.06
C TYR A 80 -4.85 6.14 6.18
N CYS A 81 -5.63 7.06 6.75
CA CYS A 81 -5.18 7.94 7.82
C CYS A 81 -4.79 7.16 9.07
N GLU A 82 -5.53 6.09 9.40
CA GLU A 82 -5.20 5.24 10.54
C GLU A 82 -3.94 4.43 10.30
N LEU A 83 -3.82 3.81 9.13
CA LEU A 83 -2.68 2.95 8.78
C LEU A 83 -1.38 3.73 8.61
N ALA A 84 -1.45 4.98 8.14
CA ALA A 84 -0.30 5.85 7.97
C ALA A 84 0.37 6.24 9.31
N LYS A 85 -0.31 6.10 10.45
CA LYS A 85 0.28 6.39 11.78
C LYS A 85 1.37 5.41 12.16
N PHE A 86 1.33 4.17 11.64
CA PHE A 86 2.30 3.13 11.97
C PHE A 86 3.57 3.21 11.13
N GLY A 87 3.53 3.90 10.00
CA GLY A 87 4.67 3.97 9.08
C GLY A 87 4.31 4.46 7.70
N HIS A 88 5.29 4.38 6.79
CA HIS A 88 5.08 4.87 5.44
C HIS A 88 4.30 3.87 4.59
N LEU A 89 3.04 4.18 4.37
CA LEU A 89 2.16 3.41 3.51
C LEU A 89 2.49 3.67 2.04
N LEU A 90 2.96 2.63 1.36
CA LEU A 90 3.26 2.63 -0.08
C LEU A 90 1.98 2.40 -0.88
N GLU A 91 1.20 1.40 -0.49
CA GLU A 91 -0.02 0.98 -1.19
C GLU A 91 -1.10 0.54 -0.19
N LEU A 92 -2.35 0.87 -0.50
CA LEU A 92 -3.55 0.45 0.22
C LEU A 92 -4.58 -0.04 -0.78
N HIS A 93 -4.97 -1.31 -0.65
CA HIS A 93 -5.87 -2.01 -1.56
C HIS A 93 -7.06 -2.58 -0.78
N VAL A 94 -8.28 -2.34 -1.27
CA VAL A 94 -9.51 -2.85 -0.66
C VAL A 94 -10.20 -3.78 -1.64
N CYS A 95 -10.48 -5.01 -1.21
CA CYS A 95 -11.12 -6.02 -2.02
C CYS A 95 -12.65 -5.91 -1.96
N ASP A 96 -13.27 -5.90 -3.13
CA ASP A 96 -14.73 -5.97 -3.36
C ASP A 96 -15.11 -7.32 -4.00
N ASN A 97 -14.38 -8.36 -3.60
CA ASN A 97 -14.73 -9.74 -3.95
C ASN A 97 -16.01 -10.16 -3.23
N VAL A 98 -16.75 -11.09 -3.82
CA VAL A 98 -17.93 -11.72 -3.19
C VAL A 98 -17.54 -13.00 -2.44
N GLY A 99 -16.44 -13.65 -2.81
CA GLY A 99 -16.02 -14.91 -2.20
C GLY A 99 -15.49 -14.72 -0.78
N ASP A 100 -15.88 -15.60 0.13
CA ASP A 100 -15.60 -15.54 1.58
C ASP A 100 -14.12 -15.34 1.97
N HIS A 101 -13.20 -15.80 1.13
CA HIS A 101 -11.77 -15.72 1.39
C HIS A 101 -11.15 -14.34 1.03
N LEU A 102 -11.85 -13.51 0.27
CA LEU A 102 -11.37 -12.20 -0.20
C LEU A 102 -12.32 -11.05 0.09
N ILE A 103 -13.58 -11.33 0.41
CA ILE A 103 -14.60 -10.31 0.66
C ILE A 103 -14.15 -9.34 1.77
N GLY A 104 -14.11 -8.05 1.42
CA GLY A 104 -13.80 -6.99 2.37
C GLY A 104 -12.36 -6.97 2.87
N ASN A 105 -11.44 -7.76 2.29
CA ASN A 105 -10.04 -7.78 2.69
C ASN A 105 -9.37 -6.45 2.35
N VAL A 106 -8.64 -5.90 3.32
CA VAL A 106 -7.81 -4.70 3.15
C VAL A 106 -6.35 -5.11 3.25
N TYR A 107 -5.57 -4.75 2.24
CA TYR A 107 -4.13 -4.97 2.19
C TYR A 107 -3.41 -3.63 2.26
N ALA A 108 -2.41 -3.56 3.13
CA ALA A 108 -1.58 -2.38 3.30
C ALA A 108 -0.11 -2.78 3.23
N ARG A 109 0.65 -2.13 2.35
CA ARG A 109 2.09 -2.36 2.21
C ARG A 109 2.88 -1.15 2.69
N TYR A 110 3.77 -1.38 3.64
CA TYR A 110 4.65 -0.40 4.23
C TYR A 110 6.02 -0.36 3.56
N GLU A 111 6.80 0.68 3.84
CA GLU A 111 8.19 0.79 3.41
C GLU A 111 9.08 -0.21 4.17
N TRP A 112 8.81 -0.42 5.46
CA TRP A 112 9.61 -1.28 6.34
C TRP A 112 8.78 -2.37 7.02
N GLU A 113 9.39 -3.55 7.22
CA GLU A 113 8.75 -4.70 7.89
C GLU A 113 8.42 -4.40 9.36
N THR A 114 9.22 -3.56 10.03
CA THR A 114 8.98 -3.14 11.42
C THR A 114 7.72 -2.28 11.55
N GLU A 115 7.39 -1.47 10.53
CA GLU A 115 6.17 -0.67 10.50
C GLU A 115 4.93 -1.56 10.34
N ALA A 116 5.02 -2.56 9.46
CA ALA A 116 3.98 -3.57 9.27
C ALA A 116 3.73 -4.39 10.55
N GLN A 117 4.80 -4.83 11.24
CA GLN A 117 4.67 -5.53 12.52
C GLN A 117 3.99 -4.65 13.58
N ALA A 118 4.43 -3.39 13.71
CA ALA A 118 3.81 -2.46 14.65
C ALA A 118 2.32 -2.23 14.35
N ALA A 119 1.94 -2.15 13.07
CA ALA A 119 0.54 -2.06 12.66
C ALA A 119 -0.25 -3.30 13.09
N VAL A 120 0.26 -4.51 12.85
CA VAL A 120 -0.40 -5.76 13.27
C VAL A 120 -0.62 -5.82 14.77
N ASP A 121 0.41 -5.50 15.56
CA ASP A 121 0.34 -5.58 17.02
C ASP A 121 -0.71 -4.60 17.57
N ASN A 122 -0.79 -3.39 17.04
CA ASN A 122 -1.72 -2.37 17.53
C ASN A 122 -3.15 -2.51 16.98
N LEU A 123 -3.32 -3.06 15.77
CA LEU A 123 -4.65 -3.18 15.15
C LEU A 123 -5.46 -4.34 15.74
N ASN A 124 -4.80 -5.41 16.20
CA ASN A 124 -5.49 -6.55 16.83
C ASN A 124 -6.17 -6.20 18.16
N ASP A 125 -5.76 -5.11 18.82
CA ASP A 125 -6.38 -4.61 20.06
C ASP A 125 -7.49 -3.57 19.81
N ARG A 126 -7.91 -3.37 18.55
CA ARG A 126 -8.82 -2.30 18.15
C ARG A 126 -10.12 -2.80 17.54
N TRP A 127 -11.08 -1.88 17.49
CA TRP A 127 -12.41 -2.09 16.93
C TRP A 127 -12.65 -1.10 15.80
N TYR A 128 -13.36 -1.54 14.78
CA TYR A 128 -13.79 -0.74 13.64
C TYR A 128 -15.25 -1.03 13.34
N ALA A 129 -16.08 0.02 13.24
CA ALA A 129 -17.52 -0.10 12.97
C ALA A 129 -18.26 -1.14 13.86
N GLY A 130 -17.89 -1.20 15.15
CA GLY A 130 -18.50 -2.13 16.11
C GLY A 130 -18.04 -3.59 16.00
N ARG A 131 -17.00 -3.88 15.21
CA ARG A 131 -16.39 -5.22 15.08
C ARG A 131 -14.91 -5.17 15.48
N PRO A 132 -14.37 -6.24 16.10
CA PRO A 132 -12.94 -6.32 16.36
C PRO A 132 -12.17 -6.40 15.03
N LEU A 133 -11.03 -5.73 14.97
CA LEU A 133 -10.11 -5.87 13.85
C LEU A 133 -9.23 -7.11 14.06
N TYR A 134 -8.96 -7.80 12.96
CA TYR A 134 -7.97 -8.86 12.91
C TYR A 134 -6.90 -8.42 11.93
N ALA A 135 -5.63 -8.44 12.34
CA ALA A 135 -4.51 -8.07 11.50
C ALA A 135 -3.48 -9.20 11.49
N GLU A 136 -2.97 -9.52 10.31
CA GLU A 136 -1.87 -10.48 10.17
C GLU A 136 -0.87 -10.02 9.10
N LEU A 137 0.37 -10.50 9.20
CA LEU A 137 1.36 -10.32 8.16
C LEU A 137 0.98 -11.16 6.93
N SER A 138 1.01 -10.53 5.77
CA SER A 138 0.65 -11.14 4.49
C SER A 138 1.90 -11.48 3.67
N PRO A 139 1.96 -12.64 3.00
CA PRO A 139 3.07 -12.99 2.11
C PRO A 139 3.07 -12.21 0.78
N VAL A 140 2.04 -11.41 0.51
CA VAL A 140 1.88 -10.70 -0.77
C VAL A 140 2.95 -9.63 -0.93
N THR A 141 3.73 -9.74 -2.01
CA THR A 141 4.78 -8.78 -2.35
C THR A 141 4.41 -7.92 -3.57
N ASP A 142 3.80 -8.53 -4.59
CA ASP A 142 3.37 -7.85 -5.83
C ASP A 142 1.86 -7.97 -6.04
N PHE A 143 1.14 -6.86 -5.86
CA PHE A 143 -0.30 -6.78 -6.10
C PHE A 143 -0.69 -6.95 -7.57
N ARG A 144 0.22 -6.69 -8.53
CA ARG A 144 -0.08 -6.84 -9.96
C ARG A 144 -0.31 -8.30 -10.34
N GLU A 145 0.32 -9.23 -9.64
CA GLU A 145 0.08 -10.67 -9.81
C GLU A 145 -1.13 -11.16 -9.02
N ALA A 146 -1.53 -10.40 -8.01
CA ALA A 146 -2.67 -10.73 -7.16
C ALA A 146 -4.01 -10.21 -7.70
N CYS A 147 -3.99 -9.12 -8.48
CA CYS A 147 -5.18 -8.49 -9.02
C CYS A 147 -5.76 -9.27 -10.21
N CYS A 148 -7.09 -9.29 -10.27
CA CYS A 148 -7.82 -9.87 -11.38
C CYS A 148 -7.82 -8.93 -12.58
N ARG A 149 -7.00 -9.21 -13.59
CA ARG A 149 -6.94 -8.42 -14.84
C ARG A 149 -8.29 -8.30 -15.55
N GLN A 150 -9.14 -9.33 -15.47
CA GLN A 150 -10.47 -9.29 -16.07
C GLN A 150 -11.41 -8.33 -15.32
N ASN A 151 -11.24 -8.18 -14.00
CA ASN A 151 -12.03 -7.25 -13.21
C ASN A 151 -11.58 -5.79 -13.42
N GLU A 152 -10.29 -5.55 -13.62
CA GLU A 152 -9.77 -4.23 -14.01
C GLU A 152 -10.45 -3.69 -15.29
N ASN A 153 -10.80 -4.60 -16.21
CA ASN A 153 -11.53 -4.26 -17.45
C ASN A 153 -13.07 -4.31 -17.30
N GLY A 154 -13.60 -4.69 -16.13
CA GLY A 154 -15.04 -4.85 -15.91
C GLY A 154 -15.66 -6.14 -16.49
N GLU A 155 -14.85 -7.11 -16.88
CA GLU A 155 -15.28 -8.32 -17.63
C GLU A 155 -15.25 -9.60 -16.78
N CYS A 156 -14.87 -9.54 -15.50
CA CYS A 156 -14.80 -10.74 -14.67
C CYS A 156 -16.20 -11.28 -14.35
N ASN A 157 -16.54 -12.42 -14.94
CA ASN A 157 -17.81 -13.12 -14.77
C ASN A 157 -17.76 -14.28 -13.75
N ARG A 158 -16.66 -14.41 -13.00
CA ARG A 158 -16.46 -15.53 -12.05
C ARG A 158 -17.21 -15.35 -10.72
N GLY A 159 -17.75 -14.16 -10.46
CA GLY A 159 -18.46 -13.84 -9.20
C GLY A 159 -17.64 -14.24 -7.97
N GLY A 160 -18.29 -14.92 -7.02
CA GLY A 160 -17.64 -15.43 -5.80
C GLY A 160 -16.59 -16.52 -6.00
N PHE A 161 -16.45 -17.07 -7.22
CA PHE A 161 -15.45 -18.09 -7.54
C PHE A 161 -14.12 -17.50 -8.04
N CYS A 162 -14.01 -16.17 -8.19
CA CYS A 162 -12.73 -15.55 -8.50
C CYS A 162 -11.77 -15.65 -7.31
N ASN A 163 -10.55 -16.13 -7.56
CA ASN A 163 -9.49 -16.27 -6.55
C ASN A 163 -8.44 -15.15 -6.63
N PHE A 164 -8.69 -14.11 -7.43
CA PHE A 164 -7.83 -12.94 -7.60
C PHE A 164 -8.54 -11.71 -7.03
N MET A 165 -7.77 -10.73 -6.57
CA MET A 165 -8.28 -9.52 -5.94
C MET A 165 -9.11 -8.69 -6.93
N HIS A 166 -10.34 -8.37 -6.56
CA HIS A 166 -11.17 -7.39 -7.25
C HIS A 166 -11.07 -6.11 -6.43
N LEU A 167 -10.40 -5.09 -6.96
CA LEU A 167 -10.13 -3.89 -6.17
C LEU A 167 -11.24 -2.85 -6.33
N ARG A 168 -11.73 -2.32 -5.20
CA ARG A 168 -12.49 -1.08 -5.20
C ARG A 168 -11.52 0.09 -5.14
N LEU A 169 -11.63 1.02 -6.09
CA LEU A 169 -10.73 2.17 -6.20
C LEU A 169 -11.38 3.41 -5.61
N ALA A 170 -10.60 4.14 -4.81
CA ALA A 170 -11.00 5.45 -4.29
C ALA A 170 -10.82 6.51 -5.37
N SER A 171 -11.49 7.64 -5.21
CA SER A 171 -11.34 8.78 -6.12
C SER A 171 -9.88 9.21 -6.22
N LYS A 172 -9.40 9.41 -7.45
CA LYS A 172 -7.98 9.77 -7.71
C LYS A 172 -7.55 11.03 -6.98
N GLU A 173 -8.45 11.99 -6.84
CA GLU A 173 -8.21 13.24 -6.11
C GLU A 173 -7.93 12.98 -4.63
N LEU A 174 -8.73 12.12 -3.99
CA LEU A 174 -8.54 11.69 -2.61
C LEU A 174 -7.22 10.95 -2.43
N VAL A 175 -6.91 9.96 -3.30
CA VAL A 175 -5.64 9.23 -3.22
C VAL A 175 -4.44 10.17 -3.33
N ASN A 176 -4.52 11.17 -4.21
CA ASN A 176 -3.47 12.16 -4.39
C ASN A 176 -3.32 13.08 -3.17
N SER A 177 -4.43 13.51 -2.56
CA SER A 177 -4.42 14.36 -1.36
C SER A 177 -3.84 13.62 -0.16
N LEU A 178 -4.26 12.36 0.07
CA LEU A 178 -3.76 11.51 1.15
C LEU A 178 -2.26 11.26 1.03
N ARG A 179 -1.78 10.92 -0.18
CA ARG A 179 -0.35 10.74 -0.45
C ARG A 179 0.43 12.04 -0.25
N ALA A 180 -0.14 13.20 -0.61
CA ALA A 180 0.49 14.49 -0.36
C ALA A 180 0.55 14.82 1.14
N GLY A 181 -0.52 14.53 1.88
CA GLY A 181 -0.61 14.67 3.33
C GLY A 181 0.46 13.86 4.05
N GLN A 182 0.56 12.56 3.74
CA GLN A 182 1.60 11.69 4.31
C GLN A 182 3.03 12.20 4.01
N ARG A 183 3.29 12.70 2.79
CA ARG A 183 4.60 13.29 2.46
C ARG A 183 4.89 14.55 3.27
N LEU A 184 3.89 15.37 3.52
CA LEU A 184 4.03 16.58 4.33
C LEU A 184 4.27 16.22 5.80
N GLU A 185 3.50 15.28 6.33
CA GLU A 185 3.65 14.79 7.70
C GLU A 185 5.06 14.27 7.96
N ARG A 186 5.61 13.42 7.08
CA ARG A 186 6.99 12.93 7.22
C ARG A 186 8.03 14.05 7.19
N ARG A 187 7.78 15.15 6.48
CA ARG A 187 8.68 16.31 6.46
C ARG A 187 8.60 17.12 7.75
N LEU A 188 7.41 17.25 8.33
CA LEU A 188 7.18 17.99 9.56
C LEU A 188 7.61 17.19 10.79
N ASN A 189 7.42 15.88 10.75
CA ASN A 189 7.73 14.95 11.83
C ASN A 189 8.62 13.81 11.32
N PRO A 190 9.91 14.08 11.02
CA PRO A 190 10.84 13.04 10.62
C PRO A 190 11.00 12.03 11.76
N GLN A 191 10.88 10.74 11.45
CA GLN A 191 11.15 9.67 12.42
C GLN A 191 12.54 9.90 13.01
N LYS A 192 12.61 10.04 14.34
CA LYS A 192 13.89 10.06 15.06
C LYS A 192 14.53 8.71 14.84
N THR A 193 15.57 8.65 14.01
CA THR A 193 16.44 7.48 13.89
C THR A 193 16.99 7.16 15.28
N GLN A 194 16.43 6.13 15.92
CA GLN A 194 17.05 5.55 17.11
C GLN A 194 18.26 4.74 16.65
N GLY A 195 19.46 5.30 16.84
CA GLY A 195 20.73 4.55 16.78
C GLY A 195 21.41 4.55 15.41
N GLY A 196 22.60 5.14 15.35
CA GLY A 196 23.34 5.40 14.13
C GLY A 196 24.11 4.23 13.52
N GLY A 197 24.65 4.50 12.31
CA GLY A 197 25.70 3.73 11.66
C GLY A 197 25.28 3.09 10.33
N GLY A 198 25.45 3.82 9.21
CA GLY A 198 25.47 3.15 7.90
C GLY A 198 25.19 3.98 6.65
N GLY A 199 24.67 5.19 6.75
CA GLY A 199 24.35 6.01 5.56
C GLY A 199 25.42 7.06 5.27
N TRP A 200 26.10 6.97 4.13
CA TRP A 200 26.96 8.05 3.63
C TRP A 200 26.08 9.28 3.31
N GLU A 201 26.10 10.29 4.17
CA GLU A 201 25.43 11.57 3.91
C GLU A 201 26.26 12.38 2.89
N PRO A 202 25.73 12.73 1.70
CA PRO A 202 26.42 13.66 0.83
C PRO A 202 26.44 15.02 1.54
N LYS A 203 27.63 15.55 1.81
CA LYS A 203 27.80 16.90 2.36
C LYS A 203 26.93 17.88 1.58
N LYS A 204 26.00 18.55 2.27
CA LYS A 204 25.31 19.73 1.75
C LYS A 204 26.38 20.68 1.24
N ARG A 205 26.51 20.85 -0.07
CA ARG A 205 27.27 21.96 -0.65
C ARG A 205 26.55 23.21 -0.20
N ASP A 206 27.15 23.92 0.74
CA ASP A 206 26.81 25.31 1.00
C ASP A 206 26.80 26.02 -0.35
N ARG A 207 25.60 26.42 -0.78
CA ARG A 207 25.44 27.32 -1.92
C ARG A 207 25.98 28.66 -1.44
N SER A 208 27.29 28.85 -1.58
CA SER A 208 27.95 30.14 -1.44
C SER A 208 27.18 31.15 -2.29
N ALA A 209 26.55 32.10 -1.61
CA ALA A 209 25.81 33.19 -2.21
C ALA A 209 26.73 33.93 -3.21
N SER A 210 26.32 33.97 -4.48
CA SER A 210 27.00 34.78 -5.49
C SER A 210 27.03 36.24 -5.03
N PRO A 211 28.19 36.93 -5.00
CA PRO A 211 28.25 38.33 -4.63
C PRO A 211 27.46 39.18 -5.63
N ARG A 212 26.55 40.00 -5.11
CA ARG A 212 25.86 41.04 -5.86
C ARG A 212 26.89 42.07 -6.35
N ARG A 213 27.14 42.12 -7.67
CA ARG A 213 27.81 43.26 -8.31
C ARG A 213 26.77 44.34 -8.62
N GLY A 214 26.58 45.27 -7.69
CA GLY A 214 26.28 46.67 -8.02
C GLY A 214 27.55 47.47 -7.67
N GLY A 215 27.98 48.52 -8.36
CA GLY A 215 27.47 49.30 -9.48
C GLY A 215 28.22 50.65 -9.45
N ARG A 216 28.44 51.28 -10.62
CA ARG A 216 28.92 52.67 -10.85
C ARG A 216 30.41 52.93 -10.49
N ASP A 217 31.19 53.79 -11.15
CA ASP A 217 30.93 54.91 -12.06
C ASP A 217 32.21 55.29 -12.84
N ALA A 218 32.02 56.05 -13.92
CA ALA A 218 32.87 57.09 -14.54
C ALA A 218 34.36 56.87 -14.94
N GLY A 219 34.67 57.31 -16.17
CA GLY A 219 35.88 58.11 -16.40
C GLY A 219 36.74 57.80 -17.63
N GLU A 220 36.33 58.34 -18.78
CA GLU A 220 37.12 58.98 -19.85
C GLU A 220 38.47 58.42 -20.37
N ASP A 221 38.47 58.27 -21.70
CA ASP A 221 39.48 58.69 -22.69
C ASP A 221 40.91 58.15 -22.67
N ARG A 222 41.35 57.62 -23.83
CA ARG A 222 42.31 58.31 -24.72
C ARG A 222 42.71 57.46 -25.93
N TRP A 223 42.55 58.05 -27.12
CA TRP A 223 43.00 57.59 -28.43
C TRP A 223 44.52 57.33 -28.52
N THR A 224 44.98 56.33 -29.29
CA THR A 224 45.78 56.47 -30.55
C THR A 224 46.65 55.25 -30.91
N ARG A 225 46.59 54.86 -32.20
CA ARG A 225 47.64 54.37 -33.13
C ARG A 225 48.57 53.21 -32.71
N LYS A 226 48.52 52.10 -33.48
CA LYS A 226 49.31 51.91 -34.71
C LYS A 226 48.74 50.78 -35.56
#